data_AF-A0A1H8ELN7-F1
#
_entry.id   AF-A0A1H8ELN7-F1
#
_cell.length_a   1.000
_cell.length_b   1.000
_cell.length_c   1.000
_cell.angle_alpha   90.00
_cell.angle_beta   90.00
_cell.angle_gamma   90.00
#
_symmetry.space_group_name_H-M   'P 1'
#
loop_
_entity.id
_entity.type
_entity.pdbx_description
1 polymer ?
#
loop_
_entity_poly.entity_id
_entity_poly.type
_entity_poly.pdbx_seq_one_letter_code
_entity_poly.pdbx_strand_id
1 'polypeptide(L)'
;MIKLEQLELVEVGYNDAKVTLTFLDKEQGEIREVSFNKKAYDKETSKFVADAEKEAKVEEALQKHFELSFDHMEAAVGQKRDIYCYEKFNSLEESNVRDIAKFTADDVGQILSGVITEVALEDEGIRIFVEYEGATYRNNMGYSKKVGDTYFVDPLKKPKQLAKFEEKFGVKAEDGADLIGKTVMFEVKKFAGNNAIYIDIKPFPKAKKK
;
A
#
# COMPACT_ATOMS: atom_id res chain seq x y z
N MET A 1 -11.77 7.56 -4.35
CA MET A 1 -12.25 7.53 -2.95
C MET A 1 -13.45 8.46 -2.85
N ILE A 2 -14.50 8.03 -2.16
CA ILE A 2 -15.69 8.83 -1.84
C ILE A 2 -15.81 8.86 -0.31
N LYS A 3 -15.96 10.04 0.28
CA LYS A 3 -16.30 10.17 1.70
C LYS A 3 -17.81 10.25 1.85
N LEU A 4 -18.38 9.34 2.64
CA LEU A 4 -19.80 9.34 3.00
C LEU A 4 -19.92 9.72 4.47
N GLU A 5 -20.73 10.72 4.78
CA GLU A 5 -20.79 11.29 6.12
C GLU A 5 -21.93 10.71 6.96
N GLN A 6 -21.70 10.58 8.27
CA GLN A 6 -22.74 10.26 9.26
C GLN A 6 -23.55 8.98 8.97
N LEU A 7 -22.90 7.96 8.41
CA LEU A 7 -23.50 6.64 8.20
C LEU A 7 -23.71 5.94 9.55
N GLU A 8 -24.88 5.33 9.72
CA GLU A 8 -25.29 4.66 10.96
C GLU A 8 -24.76 3.23 10.98
N LEU A 9 -24.06 2.86 12.05
CA LEU A 9 -23.63 1.48 12.30
C LEU A 9 -24.85 0.64 12.68
N VAL A 10 -25.20 -0.35 11.86
CA VAL A 10 -26.41 -1.16 12.05
C VAL A 10 -26.11 -2.57 12.55
N GLU A 11 -24.91 -3.08 12.30
CA GLU A 11 -24.53 -4.44 12.67
C GLU A 11 -23.03 -4.53 12.97
N VAL A 12 -22.68 -5.38 13.92
CA VAL A 12 -21.31 -5.74 14.28
C VAL A 12 -21.18 -7.25 14.23
N GLY A 13 -20.23 -7.74 13.43
CA GLY A 13 -19.94 -9.17 13.29
C GLY A 13 -18.54 -9.51 13.76
N TYR A 14 -18.43 -10.56 14.57
CA TYR A 14 -17.15 -11.11 15.00
C TYR A 14 -16.82 -12.42 14.27
N ASN A 15 -15.56 -12.53 13.85
CA ASN A 15 -15.00 -13.77 13.34
C ASN A 15 -13.57 -13.92 13.86
N ASP A 16 -13.44 -14.66 14.97
CA ASP A 16 -12.17 -14.93 15.64
C ASP A 16 -11.42 -13.61 15.94
N ALA A 17 -10.31 -13.34 15.24
CA ALA A 17 -9.52 -12.13 15.42
C ALA A 17 -10.00 -10.91 14.61
N LYS A 18 -11.17 -11.00 13.96
CA LYS A 18 -11.72 -9.96 13.08
C LYS A 18 -13.06 -9.44 13.60
N VAL A 19 -13.21 -8.12 13.65
CA VAL A 19 -14.50 -7.44 13.79
C VAL A 19 -14.86 -6.74 12.49
N THR A 20 -16.11 -6.89 12.06
CA THR A 20 -16.69 -6.25 10.87
C THR A 20 -17.82 -5.34 11.32
N LEU A 21 -17.72 -4.06 10.98
CA LEU A 21 -18.69 -3.02 11.30
C LEU A 21 -19.46 -2.70 10.02
N THR A 22 -20.78 -2.85 10.05
CA THR A 22 -21.65 -2.67 8.88
C THR A 22 -22.45 -1.38 9.02
N PHE A 23 -22.18 -0.43 8.14
CA PHE A 23 -22.84 0.87 8.10
C PHE A 23 -23.89 0.92 7.00
N LEU A 24 -25.02 1.56 7.27
CA LEU A 24 -26.12 1.67 6.32
C LEU A 24 -26.08 2.98 5.52
N ASP A 25 -25.89 2.88 4.21
CA ASP A 25 -25.99 3.96 3.24
C ASP A 25 -27.43 4.03 2.69
N LYS A 26 -28.28 4.77 3.40
CA LYS A 26 -29.71 4.90 3.07
C LYS A 26 -29.94 5.63 1.75
N GLU A 27 -29.04 6.53 1.36
CA GLU A 27 -29.19 7.31 0.12
C GLU A 27 -29.01 6.43 -1.11
N GLN A 28 -28.03 5.52 -1.07
CA GLN A 28 -27.74 4.62 -2.17
C GLN A 28 -28.44 3.25 -2.02
N GLY A 29 -28.99 2.94 -0.84
CA GLY A 29 -29.58 1.64 -0.54
C GLY A 29 -28.53 0.54 -0.41
N GLU A 30 -27.31 0.89 0.02
CA GLU A 30 -26.15 0.00 0.10
C GLU A 30 -25.67 -0.16 1.55
N ILE A 31 -24.80 -1.14 1.77
CA ILE A 31 -24.07 -1.31 3.04
C ILE A 31 -22.58 -1.03 2.81
N ARG A 32 -21.94 -0.43 3.81
CA ARG A 32 -20.48 -0.19 3.84
C ARG A 32 -19.88 -0.97 4.99
N GLU A 33 -19.04 -1.94 4.68
CA GLU A 33 -18.36 -2.74 5.70
C GLU A 33 -16.95 -2.22 5.96
N VAL A 34 -16.62 -1.99 7.23
CA VAL A 34 -15.27 -1.70 7.70
C VAL A 34 -14.80 -2.87 8.56
N SER A 35 -13.59 -3.36 8.30
CA SER A 35 -13.07 -4.57 8.93
C SER A 35 -11.75 -4.33 9.65
N PHE A 36 -11.66 -4.74 10.92
CA PHE A 36 -10.43 -4.72 11.71
C PHE A 36 -10.01 -6.15 12.04
N ASN A 37 -8.73 -6.48 11.85
CA ASN A 37 -8.21 -7.82 12.12
C ASN A 37 -6.94 -7.73 12.98
N LYS A 38 -6.97 -8.32 14.17
CA LYS A 38 -5.87 -8.34 15.15
C LYS A 38 -4.67 -9.18 14.66
N LYS A 39 -4.85 -10.10 13.71
CA LYS A 39 -3.77 -10.94 13.16
C LYS A 39 -3.11 -10.33 11.94
N ALA A 40 -1.80 -10.44 11.83
CA ALA A 40 -1.05 -10.08 10.62
C ALA A 40 -1.02 -11.25 9.63
N TYR A 41 -1.09 -10.94 8.34
CA TYR A 41 -0.91 -11.96 7.31
C TYR A 41 0.58 -12.20 7.09
N ASP A 42 1.06 -13.37 7.49
CA ASP A 42 2.41 -13.83 7.20
C ASP A 42 2.47 -14.35 5.76
N LYS A 43 3.26 -13.67 4.93
CA LYS A 43 3.44 -14.01 3.50
C LYS A 43 4.28 -15.27 3.29
N GLU A 44 5.15 -15.62 4.24
CA GLU A 44 6.00 -16.81 4.15
C GLU A 44 5.20 -18.07 4.46
N THR A 45 4.38 -18.03 5.52
CA THR A 45 3.55 -19.17 5.91
C THR A 45 2.15 -19.16 5.29
N SER A 46 1.79 -18.07 4.59
CA SER A 46 0.45 -17.83 4.03
C SER A 46 -0.68 -18.00 5.06
N LYS A 47 -0.41 -17.61 6.31
CA LYS A 47 -1.33 -17.75 7.45
C LYS A 47 -1.45 -16.44 8.22
N PHE A 48 -2.58 -16.28 8.88
CA PHE A 48 -2.77 -15.20 9.85
C PHE A 48 -2.13 -15.59 11.18
N VAL A 49 -1.10 -14.85 11.58
CA VAL A 49 -0.37 -15.04 12.85
C VAL A 49 -0.70 -13.93 13.82
N ALA A 50 -0.63 -14.22 15.12
CA ALA A 50 -0.80 -13.21 16.16
C ALA A 50 0.31 -12.16 16.04
N ASP A 51 -0.06 -10.89 16.08
CA ASP A 51 0.84 -9.75 15.96
C ASP A 51 0.42 -8.72 17.01
N ALA A 52 1.24 -8.57 18.05
CA ALA A 52 0.93 -7.71 19.19
C ALA A 52 0.88 -6.22 18.79
N GLU A 53 1.67 -5.79 17.81
CA GLU A 53 1.59 -4.41 17.32
C GLU A 53 0.30 -4.17 16.57
N LYS A 54 -0.13 -5.13 15.76
CA LYS A 54 -1.37 -5.02 15.01
C LYS A 54 -2.58 -5.09 15.94
N GLU A 55 -2.56 -5.95 16.94
CA GLU A 55 -3.58 -6.00 17.97
C GLU A 55 -3.69 -4.67 18.71
N ALA A 56 -2.58 -4.07 19.13
CA ALA A 56 -2.56 -2.77 19.80
C ALA A 56 -3.11 -1.65 18.89
N LYS A 57 -2.73 -1.64 17.60
CA LYS A 57 -3.25 -0.67 16.62
C LYS A 57 -4.74 -0.80 16.39
N VAL A 58 -5.27 -2.04 16.35
CA VAL A 58 -6.71 -2.27 16.24
C VAL A 58 -7.42 -1.73 17.47
N GLU A 59 -6.91 -1.99 18.68
CA GLU A 59 -7.55 -1.43 19.88
C GLU A 59 -7.47 0.08 19.96
N GLU A 60 -6.33 0.67 19.63
CA GLU A 60 -6.19 2.12 19.58
C GLU A 60 -7.18 2.74 18.59
N ALA A 61 -7.36 2.13 17.41
CA ALA A 61 -8.31 2.60 16.42
C ALA A 61 -9.76 2.52 16.93
N LEU A 62 -10.17 1.38 17.50
CA LEU A 62 -11.53 1.22 18.02
C LEU A 62 -11.80 2.14 19.21
N GLN A 63 -10.82 2.30 20.11
CA GLN A 63 -10.91 3.25 21.22
C GLN A 63 -11.00 4.70 20.72
N LYS A 64 -10.19 5.08 19.73
CA LYS A 64 -10.22 6.43 19.12
C LYS A 64 -11.56 6.70 18.43
N HIS A 65 -12.10 5.73 17.72
CA HIS A 65 -13.30 5.92 16.91
C HIS A 65 -14.60 5.68 17.65
N PHE A 66 -14.65 4.86 18.70
CA PHE A 66 -15.90 4.51 19.38
C PHE A 66 -15.82 4.56 20.90
N GLU A 67 -14.63 4.81 21.46
CA GLU A 67 -14.36 4.74 22.90
C GLU A 67 -14.64 3.35 23.50
N LEU A 68 -14.54 2.32 22.66
CA LEU A 68 -14.81 0.93 22.99
C LEU A 68 -13.63 0.05 22.62
N SER A 69 -13.49 -1.06 23.34
CA SER A 69 -12.58 -2.13 22.98
C SER A 69 -13.17 -3.05 21.92
N PHE A 70 -12.31 -3.83 21.27
CA PHE A 70 -12.68 -4.82 20.28
C PHE A 70 -13.82 -5.72 20.73
N ASP A 71 -13.80 -6.23 21.96
CA ASP A 71 -14.80 -7.20 22.44
C ASP A 71 -16.17 -6.57 22.75
N HIS A 72 -16.28 -5.24 22.71
CA HIS A 72 -17.48 -4.50 23.11
C HIS A 72 -18.08 -3.64 21.99
N MET A 73 -17.69 -3.89 20.74
CA MET A 73 -18.14 -3.11 19.59
C MET A 73 -19.65 -3.17 19.33
N GLU A 74 -20.37 -4.18 19.81
CA GLU A 74 -21.85 -4.23 19.71
C GLU A 74 -22.52 -3.02 20.38
N ALA A 75 -21.89 -2.42 21.41
CA ALA A 75 -22.39 -1.21 22.05
C ALA A 75 -22.29 0.05 21.15
N ALA A 76 -21.58 -0.04 20.02
CA ALA A 76 -21.49 1.02 19.04
C ALA A 76 -22.68 1.03 18.05
N VAL A 77 -23.53 0.00 18.03
CA VAL A 77 -24.69 -0.04 17.12
C VAL A 77 -25.58 1.19 17.36
N GLY A 78 -25.94 1.88 16.28
CA GLY A 78 -26.66 3.16 16.29
C GLY A 78 -25.75 4.40 16.30
N GLN A 79 -24.44 4.26 16.55
CA GLN A 79 -23.50 5.38 16.38
C GLN A 79 -23.32 5.72 14.90
N LYS A 80 -23.08 7.00 14.62
CA LYS A 80 -22.83 7.51 13.26
C LYS A 80 -21.36 7.85 13.06
N ARG A 81 -20.81 7.47 11.90
CA ARG A 81 -19.42 7.78 11.52
C ARG A 81 -19.31 8.14 10.06
N ASP A 82 -18.28 8.90 9.74
CA ASP A 82 -17.88 9.15 8.36
C ASP A 82 -17.07 7.96 7.86
N ILE A 83 -17.40 7.48 6.66
CA ILE A 83 -16.78 6.32 6.03
C ILE A 83 -16.09 6.76 4.73
N TYR A 84 -14.81 6.41 4.61
CA TYR A 84 -14.01 6.61 3.41
C TYR A 84 -14.11 5.34 2.56
N CYS A 85 -14.80 5.44 1.42
CA CYS A 85 -15.05 4.35 0.50
C CYS A 85 -14.02 4.33 -0.64
N TYR A 86 -13.27 3.24 -0.72
CA TYR A 86 -12.33 2.93 -1.80
C TYR A 86 -12.92 1.81 -2.67
N GLU A 87 -12.34 1.59 -3.85
CA GLU A 87 -12.82 0.57 -4.80
C GLU A 87 -12.88 -0.84 -4.20
N LYS A 88 -11.97 -1.15 -3.25
CA LYS A 88 -11.78 -2.50 -2.71
C LYS A 88 -12.00 -2.63 -1.21
N PHE A 89 -12.15 -1.51 -0.49
CA PHE A 89 -12.31 -1.51 0.96
C PHE A 89 -12.92 -0.20 1.45
N ASN A 90 -13.45 -0.20 2.67
CA ASN A 90 -13.87 1.01 3.36
C ASN A 90 -13.03 1.21 4.63
N SER A 91 -12.93 2.46 5.09
CA SER A 91 -12.14 2.85 6.26
C SER A 91 -12.85 3.92 7.10
N LEU A 92 -12.60 3.94 8.41
CA LEU A 92 -13.05 5.02 9.32
C LEU A 92 -12.18 6.27 9.27
N GLU A 93 -11.02 6.16 8.62
CA GLU A 93 -10.10 7.26 8.40
C GLU A 93 -9.58 7.23 6.97
N GLU A 94 -9.17 8.41 6.47
CA GLU A 94 -8.56 8.51 5.16
C GLU A 94 -7.30 7.65 5.15
N SER A 95 -7.28 6.67 4.24
CA SER A 95 -6.14 5.82 4.03
C SER A 95 -5.00 6.64 3.44
N ASN A 96 -3.89 6.69 4.17
CA ASN A 96 -2.60 7.12 3.63
C ASN A 96 -1.97 6.07 2.70
N VAL A 97 -2.63 4.92 2.51
CA VAL A 97 -2.17 3.88 1.59
C VAL A 97 -2.51 4.34 0.18
N ARG A 98 -1.50 4.84 -0.52
CA ARG A 98 -1.60 5.14 -1.95
C ARG A 98 -2.04 3.87 -2.70
N ASP A 99 -3.14 3.96 -3.47
CA ASP A 99 -3.60 2.85 -4.30
C ASP A 99 -2.54 2.55 -5.37
N ILE A 100 -1.86 1.42 -5.20
CA ILE A 100 -0.89 0.91 -6.17
C ILE A 100 -1.53 -0.22 -6.96
N ALA A 101 -1.82 0.07 -8.23
CA ALA A 101 -2.31 -0.90 -9.19
C ALA A 101 -1.27 -2.02 -9.41
N LYS A 102 -1.78 -3.17 -9.83
CA LYS A 102 -0.98 -4.37 -10.11
C LYS A 102 -1.30 -4.86 -11.51
N PHE A 103 -0.25 -5.17 -12.24
CA PHE A 103 -0.37 -5.93 -13.49
C PHE A 103 -0.72 -7.38 -13.21
N THR A 104 -1.30 -8.02 -14.21
CA THR A 104 -1.70 -9.42 -14.21
C THR A 104 -0.65 -10.30 -14.89
N ALA A 105 -0.84 -11.62 -14.85
CA ALA A 105 0.08 -12.56 -15.48
C ALA A 105 0.15 -12.39 -17.01
N ASP A 106 -0.95 -11.94 -17.63
CA ASP A 106 -1.05 -11.72 -19.07
C ASP A 106 -0.27 -10.49 -19.54
N ASP A 107 0.06 -9.59 -18.61
CA ASP A 107 0.84 -8.38 -18.89
C ASP A 107 2.36 -8.63 -18.86
N VAL A 108 2.80 -9.77 -18.34
CA VAL A 108 4.22 -10.07 -18.16
C VAL A 108 4.95 -10.09 -19.50
N GLY A 109 6.03 -9.33 -19.59
CA GLY A 109 6.85 -9.15 -20.80
C GLY A 109 6.46 -7.93 -21.63
N GLN A 110 5.33 -7.27 -21.34
CA GLN A 110 4.98 -6.02 -22.00
C GLN A 110 5.97 -4.90 -21.63
N ILE A 111 6.31 -4.07 -22.63
CA ILE A 111 7.09 -2.84 -22.45
C ILE A 111 6.15 -1.67 -22.67
N LEU A 112 5.92 -0.90 -21.62
CA LEU A 112 4.96 0.19 -21.57
C LEU A 112 5.68 1.51 -21.25
N SER A 113 5.00 2.62 -21.47
CA SER A 113 5.52 3.95 -21.13
C SER A 113 4.57 4.66 -20.17
N GLY A 114 5.11 5.21 -19.09
CA GLY A 114 4.34 5.96 -18.10
C GLY A 114 5.10 7.19 -17.61
N VAL A 115 4.48 7.98 -16.73
CA VAL A 115 5.07 9.23 -16.22
C VAL A 115 5.45 9.04 -14.76
N ILE A 116 6.68 9.39 -14.39
CA ILE A 116 7.07 9.41 -12.97
C ILE A 116 6.28 10.52 -12.27
N THR A 117 5.58 10.17 -11.20
CA THR A 117 4.82 11.13 -10.38
C THR A 117 5.53 11.43 -9.07
N GLU A 118 6.36 10.51 -8.58
CA GLU A 118 7.07 10.66 -7.32
C GLU A 118 8.28 9.71 -7.24
N VAL A 119 9.33 10.16 -6.55
CA VAL A 119 10.44 9.33 -6.09
C VAL A 119 10.60 9.54 -4.59
N ALA A 120 10.34 8.51 -3.80
CA ALA A 120 10.46 8.55 -2.35
C ALA A 120 11.69 7.76 -1.88
N LEU A 121 12.54 8.43 -1.09
CA LEU A 121 13.65 7.81 -0.40
C LEU A 121 13.22 7.47 1.03
N GLU A 122 13.11 6.19 1.34
CA GLU A 122 12.65 5.69 2.64
C GLU A 122 13.72 4.82 3.31
N ASP A 123 13.54 4.49 4.58
CA ASP A 123 14.47 3.63 5.33
C ASP A 123 14.58 2.22 4.71
N GLU A 124 13.53 1.75 4.03
CA GLU A 124 13.53 0.43 3.41
C GLU A 124 14.15 0.39 2.00
N GLY A 125 14.17 1.52 1.29
CA GLY A 125 14.50 1.55 -0.13
C GLY A 125 14.12 2.83 -0.84
N ILE A 126 14.32 2.82 -2.16
CA ILE A 126 13.85 3.87 -3.08
C ILE A 126 12.56 3.38 -3.74
N ARG A 127 11.49 4.16 -3.65
CA ARG A 127 10.20 3.86 -4.29
C ARG A 127 9.95 4.87 -5.41
N ILE A 128 9.64 4.38 -6.60
CA ILE A 128 9.37 5.21 -7.78
C ILE A 128 7.96 4.94 -8.22
N PHE A 129 7.13 5.97 -8.24
CA PHE A 129 5.73 5.89 -8.61
C PHE A 129 5.55 6.35 -10.05
N VAL A 130 4.87 5.53 -10.86
CA VAL A 130 4.67 5.75 -12.28
C VAL A 130 3.17 5.71 -12.57
N GLU A 131 2.64 6.75 -13.20
CA GLU A 131 1.27 6.78 -13.70
C GLU A 131 1.20 6.20 -15.11
N TYR A 132 0.25 5.29 -15.33
CA TYR A 132 -0.03 4.66 -16.61
C TYR A 132 -1.54 4.37 -16.69
N GLU A 133 -2.20 4.80 -17.77
CA GLU A 133 -3.64 4.57 -17.99
C GLU A 133 -4.55 4.98 -16.80
N GLY A 134 -4.22 6.10 -16.14
CA GLY A 134 -4.99 6.61 -14.99
C GLY A 134 -4.77 5.85 -13.68
N ALA A 135 -3.86 4.88 -13.65
CA ALA A 135 -3.51 4.11 -12.47
C ALA A 135 -2.06 4.36 -12.04
N THR A 136 -1.80 4.30 -10.72
CA THR A 136 -0.45 4.42 -10.16
C THR A 136 0.17 3.05 -9.99
N TYR A 137 1.37 2.85 -10.52
CA TYR A 137 2.21 1.68 -10.33
C TYR A 137 3.48 2.05 -9.57
N ARG A 138 4.15 1.06 -8.99
CA ARG A 138 5.34 1.28 -8.15
C ARG A 138 6.49 0.36 -8.52
N ASN A 139 7.65 0.94 -8.81
CA ASN A 139 8.94 0.25 -8.79
C ASN A 139 9.57 0.37 -7.39
N ASN A 140 10.21 -0.70 -6.93
CA ASN A 140 10.86 -0.73 -5.62
C ASN A 140 12.32 -1.16 -5.76
N MET A 141 13.24 -0.32 -5.27
CA MET A 141 14.67 -0.59 -5.14
C MET A 141 15.03 -0.74 -3.66
N GLY A 142 14.55 -1.82 -3.06
CA GLY A 142 14.71 -2.10 -1.63
C GLY A 142 16.14 -2.47 -1.23
N TYR A 143 16.62 -1.88 -0.14
CA TYR A 143 17.92 -2.19 0.47
C TYR A 143 17.84 -2.58 1.94
N SER A 144 16.63 -2.69 2.52
CA SER A 144 16.45 -3.32 3.82
C SER A 144 16.19 -4.82 3.72
N LYS A 145 16.32 -5.51 4.85
CA LYS A 145 15.91 -6.89 5.06
C LYS A 145 15.02 -6.95 6.30
N LYS A 146 13.91 -7.69 6.22
CA LYS A 146 13.07 -7.98 7.39
C LYS A 146 13.77 -9.03 8.26
N VAL A 147 13.87 -8.78 9.56
CA VAL A 147 14.35 -9.74 10.58
C VAL A 147 13.33 -9.74 11.70
N GLY A 148 12.56 -10.83 11.84
CA GLY A 148 11.35 -10.83 12.65
C GLY A 148 10.32 -9.84 12.09
N ASP A 149 9.88 -8.90 12.90
CA ASP A 149 8.89 -7.88 12.51
C ASP A 149 9.47 -6.52 12.12
N THR A 150 10.78 -6.36 12.25
CA THR A 150 11.46 -5.09 11.96
C THR A 150 12.30 -5.17 10.68
N TYR A 151 12.33 -4.08 9.92
CA TYR A 151 13.24 -3.91 8.79
C TYR A 151 14.55 -3.30 9.24
N PHE A 152 15.65 -3.91 8.81
CA PHE A 152 17.00 -3.40 9.05
C PHE A 152 17.65 -3.04 7.72
N VAL A 153 18.25 -1.85 7.65
CA VAL A 153 19.03 -1.42 6.48
C VAL A 153 20.24 -2.33 6.33
N ASP A 154 20.41 -2.90 5.14
CA ASP A 154 21.63 -3.64 4.81
C ASP A 154 22.71 -2.65 4.34
N PRO A 155 23.80 -2.45 5.11
CA PRO A 155 24.84 -1.47 4.80
C PRO A 155 25.63 -1.81 3.54
N LEU A 156 25.61 -3.06 3.07
CA LEU A 156 26.25 -3.47 1.82
C LEU A 156 25.32 -3.31 0.62
N LYS A 157 24.01 -3.41 0.83
CA LYS A 157 23.00 -3.32 -0.23
C LYS A 157 22.60 -1.87 -0.52
N LYS A 158 22.53 -1.01 0.51
CA LYS A 158 22.13 0.40 0.35
C LYS A 158 23.00 1.15 -0.65
N PRO A 159 24.35 1.17 -0.54
CA PRO A 159 25.19 1.85 -1.53
C PRO A 159 25.03 1.30 -2.94
N LYS A 160 24.82 -0.02 -3.08
CA LYS A 160 24.62 -0.67 -4.39
C LYS A 160 23.31 -0.24 -5.05
N GLN A 161 22.21 -0.12 -4.29
CA GLN A 161 20.93 0.34 -4.84
C GLN A 161 20.97 1.82 -5.18
N LEU A 162 21.61 2.66 -4.36
CA LEU A 162 21.82 4.08 -4.67
C LEU A 162 22.64 4.27 -5.95
N ALA A 163 23.76 3.56 -6.10
CA ALA A 163 24.57 3.59 -7.32
C ALA A 163 23.80 3.07 -8.54
N LYS A 164 23.00 2.01 -8.38
CA LYS A 164 22.14 1.49 -9.45
C LYS A 164 21.07 2.49 -9.86
N PHE A 165 20.50 3.23 -8.92
CA PHE A 165 19.55 4.31 -9.21
C PHE A 165 20.23 5.41 -10.03
N GLU A 166 21.39 5.88 -9.56
CA GLU A 166 22.17 6.91 -10.26
C GLU A 166 22.58 6.49 -11.67
N GLU A 167 23.05 5.25 -11.84
CA GLU A 167 23.37 4.72 -13.17
C GLU A 167 22.15 4.69 -14.09
N LYS A 168 20.99 4.34 -13.54
CA LYS A 168 19.74 4.14 -14.28
C LYS A 168 19.09 5.45 -14.69
N PHE A 169 19.14 6.47 -13.84
CA PHE A 169 18.41 7.72 -14.05
C PHE A 169 19.29 8.94 -14.30
N GLY A 170 20.60 8.82 -14.07
CA GLY A 170 21.57 9.91 -14.26
C GLY A 170 21.52 10.99 -13.17
N VAL A 171 20.78 10.76 -12.08
CA VAL A 171 20.67 11.66 -10.92
C VAL A 171 20.75 10.85 -9.64
N LYS A 172 21.18 11.45 -8.53
CA LYS A 172 21.20 10.77 -7.23
C LYS A 172 19.78 10.53 -6.74
N ALA A 173 19.62 9.54 -5.86
CA ALA A 173 18.30 9.23 -5.27
C ALA A 173 17.73 10.40 -4.44
N GLU A 174 18.60 11.19 -3.81
CA GLU A 174 18.25 12.41 -3.07
C GLU A 174 17.68 13.49 -3.98
N ASP A 175 18.13 13.53 -5.24
CA ASP A 175 17.67 14.45 -6.30
C ASP A 175 16.53 13.83 -7.13
N GLY A 176 15.85 12.80 -6.59
CA GLY A 176 14.81 12.06 -7.30
C GLY A 176 13.63 12.91 -7.78
N ALA A 177 13.39 14.06 -7.15
CA ALA A 177 12.38 15.03 -7.56
C ALA A 177 12.59 15.53 -9.00
N ASP A 178 13.83 15.56 -9.50
CA ASP A 178 14.16 15.95 -10.88
C ASP A 178 13.65 14.96 -11.94
N LEU A 179 13.16 13.80 -11.50
CA LEU A 179 12.57 12.78 -12.37
C LEU A 179 11.06 12.96 -12.53
N ILE A 180 10.40 13.71 -11.65
CA ILE A 180 8.95 13.92 -11.68
C ILE A 180 8.55 14.59 -13.01
N GLY A 181 7.49 14.07 -13.63
CA GLY A 181 7.00 14.51 -14.94
C GLY A 181 7.73 13.89 -16.14
N LYS A 182 8.83 13.16 -15.94
CA LYS A 182 9.52 12.48 -17.04
C LYS A 182 8.82 11.19 -17.43
N THR A 183 8.68 10.98 -18.74
CA THR A 183 8.24 9.70 -19.30
C THR A 183 9.33 8.64 -19.17
N VAL A 184 8.97 7.48 -18.63
CA VAL A 184 9.82 6.29 -18.52
C VAL A 184 9.23 5.16 -19.33
N MET A 185 10.09 4.35 -19.96
CA MET A 185 9.71 3.00 -20.37
C MET A 185 9.90 2.05 -19.18
N PHE A 186 8.98 1.13 -18.99
CA PHE A 186 9.11 0.06 -18.00
C PHE A 186 8.64 -1.28 -18.59
N GLU A 187 9.22 -2.37 -18.09
CA GLU A 187 8.82 -3.73 -18.45
C GLU A 187 8.06 -4.36 -17.28
N VAL A 188 6.94 -5.02 -17.56
CA VAL A 188 6.22 -5.80 -16.56
C VAL A 188 6.92 -7.14 -16.39
N LYS A 189 7.46 -7.39 -15.19
CA LYS A 189 8.23 -8.61 -14.88
C LYS A 189 7.57 -9.40 -13.76
N LYS A 190 7.87 -10.70 -13.76
CA LYS A 190 7.52 -11.64 -12.71
C LYS A 190 8.79 -12.06 -11.96
N PHE A 191 8.73 -12.06 -10.63
CA PHE A 191 9.87 -12.48 -9.81
C PHE A 191 10.12 -13.99 -9.98
N ALA A 192 11.37 -14.40 -10.18
CA ALA A 192 11.68 -15.83 -10.25
C ALA A 192 11.46 -16.48 -8.87
N GLY A 193 10.58 -17.47 -8.77
CA GLY A 193 10.27 -18.19 -7.53
C GLY A 193 9.07 -17.69 -6.72
N ASN A 194 8.40 -16.62 -7.16
CA ASN A 194 7.12 -16.15 -6.60
C ASN A 194 6.21 -15.64 -7.73
N ASN A 195 4.89 -15.72 -7.57
CA ASN A 195 3.93 -15.08 -8.47
C ASN A 195 3.84 -13.54 -8.34
N ALA A 196 4.83 -12.89 -7.72
CA ALA A 196 4.88 -11.43 -7.59
C ALA A 196 5.23 -10.76 -8.92
N ILE A 197 4.33 -9.89 -9.38
CA ILE A 197 4.49 -9.09 -10.60
C ILE A 197 4.87 -7.66 -10.21
N TYR A 198 5.83 -7.08 -10.94
CA TYR A 198 6.37 -5.75 -10.66
C TYR A 198 6.81 -5.06 -11.95
N ILE A 199 6.89 -3.73 -11.92
CA ILE A 199 7.45 -2.96 -13.03
C ILE A 199 8.96 -2.82 -12.87
N ASP A 200 9.73 -3.01 -13.94
CA ASP A 200 11.15 -2.69 -14.03
C ASP A 200 11.36 -1.56 -15.02
N ILE A 201 11.57 -0.35 -14.50
CA ILE A 201 11.83 0.84 -15.31
C ILE A 201 13.11 0.59 -16.15
N LYS A 202 13.22 1.10 -17.37
CA LYS A 202 14.43 1.00 -18.18
C LYS A 202 15.37 2.16 -17.87
N PRO A 203 16.70 1.98 -18.01
CA PRO A 203 17.64 3.09 -17.87
C PRO A 203 17.34 4.22 -18.85
N PHE A 204 17.54 5.46 -18.41
CA PHE A 204 17.51 6.61 -19.29
C PHE A 204 18.67 6.54 -20.30
N PRO A 205 18.46 7.08 -21.52
CA PRO A 205 19.54 7.21 -22.48
C PRO A 205 20.69 7.98 -21.83
N LYS A 206 21.88 7.37 -21.75
CA LYS A 206 23.08 8.06 -21.28
C LYS A 206 23.33 9.24 -22.21
N ALA A 207 23.49 10.44 -21.65
CA ALA A 207 23.90 11.59 -22.44
C ALA A 207 25.21 11.23 -23.18
N LYS A 208 25.20 11.30 -24.52
CA LYS A 208 26.43 11.09 -25.29
C LYS A 208 27.43 12.14 -24.82
N LYS A 209 28.59 11.69 -24.30
CA LYS A 209 29.73 12.58 -24.06
C LYS A 209 30.07 13.23 -25.40
N LYS A 210 29.88 14.55 -25.49
CA LYS A 210 30.42 15.36 -26.59
C LYS A 210 31.92 15.49 -26.43
#